data_AF-A0A9P3EM55-F1
#
_entry.id   AF-A0A9P3EM55-F1
#
_cell.length_a   1.000
_cell.length_b   1.000
_cell.length_c   1.000
_cell.angle_alpha   90.00
_cell.angle_beta   90.00
_cell.angle_gamma   90.00
#
_symmetry.space_group_name_H-M   'P 1'
#
loop_
_entity.id
_entity.type
_entity.pdbx_description
1 polymer ?
#
loop_
_entity_poly.entity_id
_entity_poly.type
_entity_poly.pdbx_seq_one_letter_code
_entity_poly.pdbx_strand_id
1 'polypeptide(L)'
;MVTYDEAKRILKVMSNSTSNVRFSPEEIAAAIAAAPDGESDLPEAFWKEGFVSHSYDELKTQLAIRRRGKGKRPAKVSVSVRYDSDVLQAFQSTGKGWQTRMNLAMKDWLKAHSPSEIA
;
A
#
# COMPACT_ATOMS: atom_id res chain seq x y z
N MET A 1 18.42 -31.54 -19.99
CA MET A 1 17.10 -31.31 -20.63
C MET A 1 16.07 -31.18 -19.53
N VAL A 2 15.63 -29.96 -19.24
CA VAL A 2 14.59 -29.71 -18.22
C VAL A 2 13.25 -30.18 -18.79
N THR A 3 12.54 -31.03 -18.06
CA THR A 3 11.31 -31.66 -18.54
C THR A 3 10.16 -30.65 -18.64
N TYR A 4 9.21 -30.90 -19.53
CA TYR A 4 8.14 -29.97 -19.90
C TYR A 4 7.28 -29.51 -18.70
N ASP A 5 7.13 -30.36 -17.67
CA ASP A 5 6.42 -30.03 -16.44
C ASP A 5 7.23 -29.14 -15.48
N GLU A 6 8.55 -29.26 -15.49
CA GLU A 6 9.44 -28.41 -14.70
C GLU A 6 9.50 -26.98 -15.28
N ALA A 7 9.47 -26.86 -16.62
CA ALA A 7 9.32 -25.60 -17.33
C ALA A 7 7.97 -24.90 -17.01
N LYS A 8 6.86 -25.66 -16.96
CA LYS A 8 5.55 -25.11 -16.57
C LYS A 8 5.49 -24.68 -15.11
N ARG A 9 6.21 -25.37 -14.21
CA ARG A 9 6.29 -25.01 -12.79
C ARG A 9 7.05 -23.70 -12.59
N ILE A 10 8.17 -23.53 -13.28
CA ILE A 10 8.95 -22.28 -13.30
C ILE A 10 8.10 -21.13 -13.86
N LEU A 11 7.39 -21.36 -14.97
CA LEU A 11 6.49 -20.37 -15.58
C LEU A 11 5.34 -19.96 -14.64
N LYS A 12 4.77 -20.92 -13.88
CA LYS A 12 3.69 -20.66 -12.91
C LYS A 12 4.16 -19.86 -11.69
N VAL A 13 5.40 -20.09 -11.23
CA VAL A 13 6.02 -19.32 -10.13
C VAL A 13 6.35 -17.89 -10.56
N MET A 14 6.80 -17.68 -11.80
CA MET A 14 7.06 -16.33 -12.34
C MET A 14 5.77 -15.53 -12.53
N SER A 15 4.63 -16.18 -12.83
CA SER A 15 3.32 -15.52 -12.98
C SER A 15 2.68 -15.05 -11.67
N ASN A 16 3.17 -15.49 -10.50
CA ASN A 16 2.65 -15.08 -9.19
C ASN A 16 3.55 -14.03 -8.50
N SER A 17 4.59 -13.56 -9.21
CA SER A 17 5.42 -12.45 -8.77
C SER A 17 4.69 -11.15 -9.03
N THR A 18 4.39 -10.37 -7.98
CA THR A 18 3.70 -9.07 -8.07
C THR A 18 4.46 -8.01 -8.88
N SER A 19 5.66 -8.33 -9.35
CA SER A 19 6.45 -7.52 -10.27
C SER A 19 6.04 -7.83 -11.70
N ASN A 20 5.00 -7.17 -12.21
CA ASN A 20 4.87 -7.01 -13.66
C ASN A 20 6.15 -6.33 -14.16
N VAL A 21 7.00 -7.04 -14.90
CA VAL A 21 8.18 -6.44 -15.54
C VAL A 21 7.64 -5.46 -16.58
N ARG A 22 7.59 -4.18 -16.20
CA ARG A 22 6.90 -3.13 -16.97
C ARG A 22 7.72 -2.56 -18.13
N PHE A 23 8.99 -2.92 -18.25
CA PHE A 23 9.91 -2.40 -19.27
C PHE A 23 10.74 -3.53 -19.86
N SER A 24 10.87 -3.53 -21.19
CA SER A 24 11.75 -4.42 -21.93
C SER A 24 13.23 -4.00 -21.79
N PRO A 25 14.20 -4.91 -22.00
CA PRO A 25 15.62 -4.57 -21.96
C PRO A 25 16.03 -3.45 -22.93
N GLU A 26 15.38 -3.39 -24.10
CA GLU A 26 15.62 -2.34 -25.10
C GLU A 26 15.11 -0.97 -24.63
N GLU A 27 13.93 -0.92 -24.01
CA GLU A 27 13.40 0.32 -23.42
C GLU A 27 14.26 0.83 -22.27
N ILE A 28 14.82 -0.08 -21.45
CA ILE A 28 15.75 0.28 -20.37
C ILE A 28 17.05 0.85 -20.96
N ALA A 29 17.61 0.22 -22.01
CA ALA A 29 18.82 0.69 -22.67
C ALA A 29 18.61 2.06 -23.36
N ALA A 30 17.46 2.24 -24.02
CA ALA A 30 17.09 3.51 -24.63
C ALA A 30 16.88 4.62 -23.57
N ALA A 31 16.29 4.30 -22.43
CA ALA A 31 16.13 5.26 -21.33
C ALA A 31 17.47 5.67 -20.71
N ILE A 32 18.43 4.75 -20.58
CA ILE A 32 19.79 5.05 -20.10
C ILE A 32 20.53 5.91 -21.13
N ALA A 33 20.40 5.63 -22.42
CA ALA A 33 21.05 6.40 -23.49
C ALA A 33 20.45 7.80 -23.68
N ALA A 34 19.16 7.97 -23.39
CA ALA A 34 18.46 9.25 -23.45
C ALA A 34 18.56 10.07 -22.15
N ALA A 35 19.05 9.47 -21.06
CA ALA A 35 19.26 10.18 -19.82
C ALA A 35 20.40 11.21 -20.02
N PRO A 36 20.22 12.47 -19.58
CA PRO A 36 21.30 13.43 -19.59
C PRO A 36 22.44 12.94 -18.69
N ASP A 37 23.69 13.26 -19.06
CA ASP A 37 24.85 13.01 -18.21
C ASP A 37 24.60 13.69 -16.85
N GLY A 38 24.53 12.86 -15.81
CA GLY A 38 23.86 13.21 -14.55
C GLY A 38 24.56 14.30 -13.75
N GLU A 39 24.18 15.55 -13.97
CA GLU A 39 24.32 16.59 -12.95
C GLU A 39 23.13 16.44 -11.99
N SER A 40 23.38 16.09 -10.73
CA SER A 40 22.29 15.98 -9.78
C SER A 40 21.78 17.38 -9.44
N ASP A 41 20.49 17.65 -9.69
CA ASP A 41 19.83 18.89 -9.25
C ASP A 41 19.80 19.05 -7.72
N LEU A 42 20.23 18.03 -6.98
CA LEU A 42 20.32 18.02 -5.53
C LEU A 42 21.71 18.46 -5.08
N PRO A 43 21.82 19.30 -4.04
CA PRO A 43 23.10 19.72 -3.51
C PRO A 43 23.87 18.50 -2.99
N GLU A 44 25.19 18.46 -3.20
CA GLU A 44 26.10 17.39 -2.74
C GLU A 44 25.91 17.03 -1.25
N ALA A 45 25.52 18.01 -0.43
CA ALA A 45 25.19 17.83 0.98
C ALA A 45 24.07 16.81 1.23
N PHE A 46 23.11 16.67 0.30
CA PHE A 46 22.02 15.71 0.39
C PHE A 46 22.53 14.26 0.41
N TRP A 47 23.56 13.96 -0.39
CA TRP A 47 24.13 12.61 -0.47
C TRP A 47 25.07 12.28 0.69
N LYS A 48 25.68 13.30 1.30
CA LYS A 48 26.57 13.12 2.47
C LYS A 48 25.86 12.50 3.68
N GLU A 49 24.56 12.67 3.80
CA GLU A 49 23.74 12.11 4.90
C GLU A 49 23.10 10.75 4.54
N GLY A 50 23.34 10.25 3.34
CA GLY A 50 22.83 8.97 2.87
C GLY A 50 23.43 7.78 3.61
N PHE A 51 22.62 6.76 3.87
CA PHE A 51 23.10 5.46 4.33
C PHE A 51 23.29 4.55 3.12
N VAL A 52 24.56 4.22 2.79
CA VAL A 52 24.88 3.23 1.76
C VAL A 52 24.89 1.84 2.40
N SER A 53 24.09 0.92 1.87
CA SER A 53 24.07 -0.47 2.31
C SER A 53 24.68 -1.38 1.26
N HIS A 54 25.47 -2.36 1.71
CA HIS A 54 26.15 -3.33 0.86
C HIS A 54 25.44 -4.70 0.84
N SER A 55 24.36 -4.86 1.63
CA SER A 55 23.58 -6.10 1.64
C SER A 55 22.13 -5.85 2.06
N TYR A 56 21.25 -6.78 1.68
CA TYR A 56 19.85 -6.74 2.08
C TYR A 56 19.65 -6.81 3.60
N ASP A 57 20.47 -7.62 4.31
CA ASP A 57 20.36 -7.80 5.76
C ASP A 57 20.78 -6.55 6.55
N GLU A 58 21.81 -5.84 6.07
CA GLU A 58 22.25 -4.58 6.64
C GLU A 58 21.19 -3.48 6.48
N LEU A 59 20.62 -3.35 5.28
CA LEU A 59 19.52 -2.43 5.01
C LEU A 59 18.31 -2.71 5.91
N LYS A 60 17.94 -4.00 6.03
CA LYS A 60 16.82 -4.44 6.86
C LYS A 60 17.03 -4.10 8.34
N THR A 61 18.27 -4.24 8.82
CA THR A 61 18.65 -3.89 10.19
C THR A 61 18.50 -2.39 10.43
N GLN A 62 19.00 -1.54 9.52
CA GLN A 62 18.87 -0.08 9.63
C GLN A 62 17.42 0.41 9.53
N LEU A 63 16.62 -0.18 8.63
CA LEU A 63 15.22 0.20 8.48
C LEU A 63 14.38 -0.26 9.68
N ALA A 64 14.76 -1.36 10.34
CA ALA A 64 14.14 -1.79 11.59
C ALA A 64 14.42 -0.82 12.76
N ILE A 65 15.54 -0.09 12.73
CA ILE A 65 15.84 1.00 13.68
C ILE A 65 14.92 2.20 13.42
N ARG A 66 14.68 2.54 12.14
CA ARG A 66 13.71 3.58 11.71
C ARG A 66 12.27 3.07 11.70
N ARG A 67 11.82 2.39 12.76
CA ARG A 67 10.42 2.00 12.89
C ARG A 67 9.53 3.24 12.93
N ARG A 68 8.77 3.45 11.86
CA ARG A 68 7.56 4.31 11.85
C ARG A 68 6.72 3.85 13.03
N GLY A 69 6.60 4.71 14.06
CA GLY A 69 5.99 4.32 15.34
C GLY A 69 4.62 3.68 15.17
N LYS A 70 4.21 2.85 16.15
CA LYS A 70 2.88 2.23 16.19
C LYS A 70 1.84 3.31 15.90
N GLY A 71 1.04 3.13 14.86
CA GLY A 71 0.07 4.14 14.43
C GLY A 71 -0.75 4.62 15.62
N LYS A 72 -0.68 5.92 15.93
CA LYS A 72 -1.26 6.51 17.16
C LYS A 72 -2.78 6.33 17.29
N ARG A 73 -3.47 5.86 16.24
CA ARG A 73 -4.92 5.65 16.25
C ARG A 73 -5.24 4.17 16.47
N PRO A 74 -6.24 3.84 17.31
CA PRO A 74 -6.71 2.46 17.42
C PRO A 74 -7.10 1.93 16.04
N ALA A 75 -6.73 0.69 15.77
CA ALA A 75 -7.02 0.04 14.51
C ALA A 75 -8.54 -0.11 14.35
N LYS A 76 -9.07 0.30 13.20
CA LYS A 76 -10.46 0.01 12.84
C LYS A 76 -10.59 -1.48 12.57
N VAL A 77 -11.66 -2.10 13.05
CA VAL A 77 -11.98 -3.51 12.76
C VAL A 77 -12.87 -3.56 11.52
N SER A 78 -12.46 -4.32 10.51
CA SER A 78 -13.30 -4.60 9.34
C SER A 78 -14.30 -5.70 9.67
N VAL A 79 -15.59 -5.40 9.57
CA VAL A 79 -16.68 -6.36 9.79
C VAL A 79 -17.61 -6.32 8.57
N SER A 80 -18.12 -7.48 8.16
CA SER A 80 -19.17 -7.57 7.14
C SER A 80 -20.53 -7.50 7.82
N VAL A 81 -21.25 -6.39 7.60
CA VAL A 81 -22.58 -6.11 8.18
C VAL A 81 -23.53 -5.78 7.03
N ARG A 82 -24.78 -6.24 7.12
CA ARG A 82 -25.85 -5.89 6.18
C ARG A 82 -26.59 -4.66 6.70
N TYR A 83 -26.92 -3.75 5.79
CA TYR A 83 -27.70 -2.55 6.06
C TYR A 83 -28.86 -2.48 5.07
N ASP A 84 -29.94 -1.81 5.46
CA ASP A 84 -31.04 -1.52 4.55
C ASP A 84 -30.57 -0.62 3.40
N SER A 85 -31.20 -0.80 2.24
CA SER A 85 -30.76 -0.16 0.99
C SER A 85 -30.91 1.34 1.01
N ASP A 86 -31.96 1.84 1.66
CA ASP A 86 -32.27 3.27 1.81
C ASP A 86 -31.21 3.98 2.66
N VAL A 87 -30.81 3.39 3.79
CA VAL A 87 -29.73 3.90 4.65
C VAL A 87 -28.42 3.97 3.88
N LEU A 88 -28.07 2.91 3.15
CA LEU A 88 -26.84 2.90 2.35
C LEU A 88 -26.87 3.95 1.23
N GLN A 89 -27.98 4.11 0.52
CA GLN A 89 -28.12 5.10 -0.54
C GLN A 89 -28.03 6.53 -0.01
N ALA A 90 -28.66 6.81 1.14
CA ALA A 90 -28.61 8.10 1.79
C ALA A 90 -27.16 8.51 2.10
N PHE A 91 -26.36 7.60 2.67
CA PHE A 91 -24.94 7.89 2.92
C PHE A 91 -24.12 7.92 1.63
N GLN A 92 -24.29 6.98 0.70
CA GLN A 92 -23.50 6.95 -0.55
C GLN A 92 -23.69 8.21 -1.41
N SER A 93 -24.89 8.78 -1.43
CA SER A 93 -25.18 10.03 -2.16
C SER A 93 -24.32 11.21 -1.70
N THR A 94 -23.80 11.18 -0.48
CA THR A 94 -22.89 12.22 0.05
C THR A 94 -21.48 12.15 -0.54
N GLY A 95 -21.16 11.14 -1.35
CA GLY A 95 -19.91 11.01 -2.09
C GLY A 95 -18.72 10.49 -1.27
N LYS A 96 -17.50 10.93 -1.62
CA LYS A 96 -16.26 10.44 -1.00
C LYS A 96 -16.30 10.60 0.53
N GLY A 97 -15.92 9.54 1.24
CA GLY A 97 -15.90 9.52 2.71
C GLY A 97 -17.24 9.20 3.38
N TRP A 98 -18.24 8.73 2.63
CA TRP A 98 -19.55 8.38 3.20
C TRP A 98 -19.49 7.36 4.33
N GLN A 99 -18.59 6.36 4.25
CA GLN A 99 -18.38 5.39 5.34
C GLN A 99 -17.88 6.06 6.63
N THR A 100 -17.02 7.09 6.50
CA THR A 100 -16.56 7.87 7.66
C THR A 100 -17.70 8.66 8.26
N ARG A 101 -18.56 9.29 7.43
CA ARG A 101 -19.76 10.02 7.90
C ARG A 101 -20.74 9.07 8.59
N MET A 102 -21.00 7.90 8.02
CA MET A 102 -21.84 6.87 8.62
C MET A 102 -21.31 6.42 9.99
N ASN A 103 -20.01 6.15 10.10
CA ASN A 103 -19.39 5.80 11.39
C ASN A 103 -19.45 6.97 12.40
N LEU A 104 -19.36 8.23 11.96
CA LEU A 104 -19.54 9.38 12.85
C LEU A 104 -20.99 9.50 13.33
N ALA A 105 -21.97 9.27 12.46
CA ALA A 105 -23.39 9.26 12.82
C ALA A 105 -23.70 8.17 13.86
N MET A 106 -23.16 6.95 13.67
CA MET A 106 -23.30 5.86 14.65
C MET A 106 -22.68 6.25 16.01
N LYS A 107 -21.49 6.87 16.00
CA LYS A 107 -20.86 7.35 17.23
C LYS A 107 -21.66 8.44 17.93
N ASP A 108 -22.30 9.32 17.17
CA ASP A 108 -23.10 10.39 17.73
C ASP A 108 -24.40 9.86 18.33
N TRP A 109 -25.06 8.93 17.63
CA TRP A 109 -26.24 8.23 18.13
C TRP A 109 -25.97 7.52 19.46
N LEU A 110 -24.82 6.82 19.58
CA LEU A 110 -24.37 6.13 20.79
C LEU A 110 -24.07 7.04 21.99
N LYS A 111 -23.95 8.37 21.81
CA LYS A 111 -23.80 9.29 22.95
C LYS A 111 -25.13 9.52 23.68
N ALA A 112 -26.23 9.40 22.96
CA ALA A 112 -27.57 9.75 23.44
C ALA A 112 -28.48 8.53 23.64
N HIS A 113 -28.13 7.37 23.08
CA HIS A 113 -28.95 6.17 23.10
C HIS A 113 -28.12 4.94 23.44
N SER A 114 -28.77 3.95 24.06
CA SER A 114 -28.20 2.63 24.27
C SER A 114 -28.67 1.67 23.17
N PRO A 115 -27.79 0.87 22.55
CA PRO A 115 -28.20 -0.17 21.60
C PRO A 115 -29.23 -1.17 22.14
N SER A 116 -29.30 -1.34 23.47
CA SER A 116 -30.30 -2.19 24.12
C SER A 116 -31.73 -1.67 24.03
N GLU A 117 -31.91 -0.39 23.66
CA GLU A 117 -33.23 0.26 23.56
C GLU A 117 -33.89 0.02 22.20
N ILE A 118 -33.12 -0.38 21.19
CA ILE A 118 -33.63 -0.76 19.87
C ILE A 118 -33.66 -2.29 19.82
N ALA A 119 -34.85 -2.86 19.92
CA ALA A 119 -35.12 -4.28 19.78
C ALA A 119 -36.27 -4.51 18.79
#